data_AF-A0A1V5AG52-F1
#
_entry.id   AF-A0A1V5AG52-F1
#
_cell.length_a   1.000
_cell.length_b   1.000
_cell.length_c   1.000
_cell.angle_alpha   90.00
_cell.angle_beta   90.00
_cell.angle_gamma   90.00
#
_symmetry.space_group_name_H-M   'P 1'
#
loop_
_entity.id
_entity.type
_entity.pdbx_description
1 polymer ?
#
loop_
_entity_poly.entity_id
_entity_poly.type
_entity_poly.pdbx_seq_one_letter_code
_entity_poly.pdbx_strand_id
1 'polypeptide(L)' 'MYKVKGKRSSNGRVRSEIFYFDDLMNPVTRDRATWAVFREIDENGNLVFEAQGFID' A
#
# COMPACT_ATOMS: atom_id res chain seq x y z
N MET A 1 5.62 2.84 13.13
CA MET A 1 5.56 2.72 11.67
C MET A 1 5.23 1.27 11.33
N TYR A 2 4.03 0.98 10.83
CA TYR A 2 3.61 -0.39 10.50
C TYR A 2 3.99 -0.71 9.05
N LYS A 3 4.75 -1.78 8.84
CA LYS A 3 5.25 -2.19 7.53
C LYS A 3 4.40 -3.34 7.00
N VAL A 4 3.62 -3.11 5.95
CA VAL A 4 2.80 -4.16 5.33
C VAL A 4 3.69 -5.08 4.48
N LYS A 5 3.55 -6.39 4.70
CA LYS A 5 4.27 -7.46 3.99
C LYS A 5 3.79 -7.51 2.54
N GLY A 6 4.59 -6.96 1.64
CA GLY A 6 4.40 -7.14 0.21
C GLY A 6 4.66 -8.57 -0.22
N LYS A 7 3.77 -9.14 -1.04
CA LYS A 7 4.08 -10.36 -1.79
C LYS A 7 5.00 -9.98 -2.94
N ARG A 8 6.12 -10.69 -3.09
CA ARG A 8 6.99 -10.58 -4.26
C ARG A 8 6.28 -11.25 -5.44
N SER A 9 6.17 -10.55 -6.57
CA SER A 9 5.80 -11.16 -7.85
C SER A 9 6.82 -12.25 -8.20
N SER A 10 6.43 -13.28 -8.96
CA SER A 10 7.25 -14.46 -9.30
C SER A 10 8.58 -14.15 -10.01
N ASN A 11 8.77 -12.90 -10.46
CA ASN A 11 10.03 -12.41 -11.03
C ASN A 11 10.88 -11.58 -10.05
N GLY A 12 10.52 -11.47 -8.77
CA GLY A 12 11.33 -10.84 -7.71
C GLY A 12 11.51 -9.32 -7.79
N ARG A 13 11.14 -8.69 -8.92
CA ARG A 13 11.44 -7.29 -9.24
C ARG A 13 10.48 -6.25 -8.69
N VAL A 14 9.30 -6.65 -8.21
CA VAL A 14 8.26 -5.73 -7.74
C VAL A 14 7.71 -6.19 -6.39
N ARG A 15 7.61 -5.26 -5.45
CA ARG A 15 7.01 -5.41 -4.13
C ARG A 15 5.75 -4.56 -4.04
N SER A 16 4.64 -5.18 -3.65
CA SER A 16 3.41 -4.45 -3.36
C SER A 16 3.37 -3.96 -1.90
N GLU A 17 2.84 -2.77 -1.64
CA GLU A 17 2.62 -2.21 -0.30
C GLU A 17 1.18 -1.69 -0.22
N ILE A 18 0.56 -1.81 0.96
CA ILE A 18 -0.77 -1.26 1.22
C ILE A 18 -0.66 -0.33 2.43
N PHE A 19 -1.18 0.87 2.28
CA PHE A 19 -1.26 1.89 3.33
C PHE A 19 -2.74 2.15 3.62
N TYR A 20 -3.07 2.34 4.89
CA TYR A 20 -4.42 2.51 5.37
C TYR A 20 -4.58 3.91 5.96
N PHE A 21 -5.68 4.59 5.63
CA PHE A 21 -5.94 5.96 6.05
C PHE A 21 -7.38 6.15 6.54
N ASP A 22 -7.58 7.15 7.39
CA ASP A 22 -8.91 7.66 7.76
C ASP A 22 -9.43 8.67 6.71
N ASP A 23 -10.61 9.25 6.95
CA ASP A 23 -11.26 10.21 6.05
C ASP A 23 -10.48 11.52 5.85
N LEU A 24 -9.52 11.79 6.73
CA LEU A 24 -8.66 12.96 6.69
C LEU A 24 -7.28 12.62 6.09
N MET A 25 -7.11 11.42 5.51
CA MET A 25 -5.86 10.93 4.96
C MET A 25 -4.73 10.79 6.00
N ASN A 26 -5.07 10.59 7.27
CA ASN A 26 -4.08 10.25 8.30
C ASN A 26 -3.83 8.73 8.32
N PRO A 27 -2.57 8.28 8.49
CA PRO A 27 -2.27 6.86 8.57
C PRO A 27 -2.91 6.23 9.81
N VAL A 28 -3.68 5.16 9.60
CA VAL A 28 -4.34 4.40 10.68
C VAL A 28 -4.12 2.90 10.50
N THR A 29 -4.56 2.12 11.48
CA THR A 29 -4.62 0.67 11.36
C THR A 29 -5.79 0.25 10.47
N ARG A 30 -5.70 -0.92 9.83
CA ARG A 30 -6.70 -1.40 8.86
C ARG A 30 -8.13 -1.40 9.40
N ASP A 31 -8.31 -1.72 10.68
CA ASP A 31 -9.62 -1.77 11.37
C ASP A 31 -10.29 -0.40 11.50
N ARG A 32 -9.56 0.70 11.32
CA ARG A 32 -10.05 2.08 11.39
C ARG A 32 -9.98 2.79 10.04
N ALA A 33 -9.62 2.07 9.00
CA ALA A 33 -9.33 2.65 7.69
C ALA A 33 -10.62 2.81 6.88
N THR A 34 -10.83 4.01 6.36
CA THR A 34 -11.86 4.29 5.34
C THR A 34 -11.25 4.38 3.94
N TRP A 35 -9.92 4.47 3.87
CA TRP A 35 -9.16 4.47 2.61
C TRP A 35 -8.01 3.47 2.64
N ALA A 36 -7.73 2.88 1.49
CA ALA A 36 -6.49 2.17 1.24
C ALA A 36 -5.77 2.71 -0.01
N VAL A 37 -4.45 2.80 0.09
CA VAL A 37 -3.55 3.07 -1.04
C VAL A 37 -2.70 1.83 -1.28
N PHE A 38 -2.83 1.26 -2.46
CA PHE A 38 -2.00 0.16 -2.95
C PHE A 38 -0.88 0.73 -3.81
N ARG A 39 0.36 0.34 -3.52
CA ARG A 39 1.55 0.74 -4.28
C ARG A 39 2.31 -0.48 -4.75
N GLU A 40 2.89 -0.40 -5.94
CA GLU A 40 3.91 -1.34 -6.40
C GLU A 40 5.22 -0.61 -6.60
N ILE A 41 6.28 -1.17 -6.01
CA ILE A 41 7.61 -0.57 -6.01
C ILE A 41 8.58 -1.57 -6.65
N ASP A 42 9.40 -1.10 -7.58
CA ASP A 42 10.44 -1.93 -8.20
C ASP A 42 11.63 -2.20 -7.25
N GLU A 43 12.60 -2.98 -7.71
CA GLU A 43 13.81 -3.33 -6.95
C GLU A 43 14.73 -2.14 -6.64
N ASN A 44 14.61 -1.04 -7.40
CA ASN A 44 15.37 0.18 -7.21
C ASN A 44 14.65 1.17 -6.29
N GLY A 45 13.44 0.84 -5.82
CA GLY A 45 12.62 1.72 -4.99
C GLY A 45 11.73 2.69 -5.79
N ASN A 46 11.61 2.53 -7.10
CA ASN A 46 10.75 3.37 -7.92
C ASN A 46 9.30 2.92 -7.85
N LEU A 47 8.38 3.88 -7.77
CA LEU A 47 6.95 3.63 -7.86
C LEU A 47 6.59 3.21 -9.30
N VAL A 48 6.07 1.99 -9.44
CA VAL A 48 5.61 1.44 -10.73
C VAL A 48 4.11 1.66 -10.90
N PHE A 49 3.36 1.56 -9.80
CA PHE A 49 1.91 1.66 -9.80
C PHE A 49 1.41 2.18 -8.46
N GLU A 50 0.34 2.98 -8.50
CA GLU A 50 -0.41 3.41 -7.33
C GLU A 50 -1.91 3.39 -7.65
N ALA A 51 -2.70 2.86 -6.73
CA ALA A 51 -4.15 2.95 -6.76
C ALA A 51 -4.67 3.31 -5.37
N GLN A 52 -5.72 4.12 -5.34
CA GLN A 52 -6.45 4.47 -4.13
C GLN A 52 -7.88 3.93 -4.21
N GLY A 53 -8.35 3.35 -3.12
CA GLY A 53 -9.72 2.85 -3.00
C GLY A 53 -10.35 3.28 -1.68
N PHE A 54 -11.64 3.60 -1.74
CA PHE A 54 -12.49 3.76 -0.56
C PHE A 54 -12.87 2.37 -0.02
N ILE A 55 -12.83 2.22 1.30
CA ILE A 55 -13.24 1.02 2.03
C ILE A 55 -14.60 1.36 2.66
N ASP A 56 -15.66 0.73 2.16
CA ASP A 56 -17.01 0.74 2.74
C ASP A 56 -17.23 -0.50 3.64
#